data_AF-A0A7S4L3P3-F1
#
_entry.id   AF-A0A7S4L3P3-F1
#
_cell.length_a   1.000
_cell.length_b   1.000
_cell.length_c   1.000
_cell.angle_alpha   90.00
_cell.angle_beta   90.00
_cell.angle_gamma   90.00
#
_symmetry.space_group_name_H-M   'P 1'
#
loop_
_entity.id
_entity.type
_entity.pdbx_description
1 polymer ?
#
loop_
_entity_poly.entity_id
_entity_poly.type
_entity_poly.pdbx_seq_one_letter_code
_entity_poly.pdbx_strand_id
1 'polypeptide(L)'
;VWNLTLDEEFSRVEYWLQSILARARGCRIILVGTHLDEVSSEKAAAVVAQMTSKYVNRIQGLVSPILTVSCATGEGIDKFICLLQNVTLNEKTMGENLPNVYLRLETQVKAEAIAKINQKLAPVMPFEDFKSLAQTCDIKDDKQLNLAMELLHNLGSLIHFGNDESLSEIVVLNPSWLTDLMSTIITTKHQFVKSGKIHHSAFRQIWREPGFPQNLHPAMYRILEKF
;
A
#
# COMPACT_ATOMS: atom_id res chain seq x y z
N VAL A 1 8.05 -10.43 -7.15
CA VAL A 1 7.84 -11.25 -8.37
C VAL A 1 8.94 -10.92 -9.36
N TRP A 2 9.50 -11.89 -10.08
CA TRP A 2 10.45 -11.65 -11.16
C TRP A 2 10.14 -12.52 -12.38
N ASN A 3 10.64 -12.13 -13.55
CA ASN A 3 10.46 -12.86 -14.80
C ASN A 3 11.56 -13.92 -14.97
N LEU A 4 11.20 -15.19 -15.15
CA LEU A 4 12.16 -16.28 -15.36
C LEU A 4 12.88 -16.24 -16.71
N THR A 5 12.34 -15.49 -17.69
CA THR A 5 12.96 -15.37 -19.02
C THR A 5 14.16 -14.43 -19.03
N LEU A 6 14.20 -13.49 -18.07
CA LEU A 6 15.23 -12.47 -17.94
C LEU A 6 16.27 -12.88 -16.89
N ASP A 7 17.50 -12.39 -17.06
CA ASP A 7 18.50 -12.55 -16.01
C ASP A 7 18.09 -11.78 -14.75
N GLU A 8 18.59 -12.28 -13.61
CA GLU A 8 18.29 -11.74 -12.28
C GLU A 8 18.59 -10.24 -12.17
N GLU A 9 19.67 -9.78 -12.80
CA GLU A 9 20.12 -8.38 -12.79
C GLU A 9 19.11 -7.44 -13.45
N PHE A 10 18.45 -7.88 -14.52
CA PHE A 10 17.38 -7.09 -15.16
C PHE A 10 16.16 -6.99 -14.26
N SER A 11 15.85 -8.06 -13.52
CA SER A 11 14.74 -8.09 -12.57
C SER A 11 15.05 -7.36 -11.26
N ARG A 12 16.32 -6.99 -11.02
CA ARG A 12 16.80 -6.27 -9.82
C ARG A 12 16.33 -6.90 -8.51
N VAL A 13 16.32 -8.24 -8.44
CA VAL A 13 15.74 -8.97 -7.29
C VAL A 13 16.45 -8.59 -5.99
N GLU A 14 17.78 -8.47 -6.02
CA GLU A 14 18.59 -8.09 -4.86
C GLU A 14 18.19 -6.72 -4.30
N TYR A 15 18.05 -5.73 -5.19
CA TYR A 15 17.64 -4.37 -4.83
C TYR A 15 16.26 -4.35 -4.16
N TRP A 16 15.29 -5.09 -4.71
CA TRP A 16 13.95 -5.17 -4.14
C TRP A 16 13.93 -5.87 -2.79
N LEU A 17 14.69 -6.96 -2.63
CA LEU A 17 14.82 -7.65 -1.35
C LEU A 17 15.43 -6.73 -0.28
N GLN A 18 16.51 -6.03 -0.59
CA GLN A 18 17.12 -5.06 0.32
C GLN A 18 16.15 -3.92 0.68
N SER A 19 15.40 -3.43 -0.31
CA SER A 19 14.40 -2.37 -0.11
C SER A 19 13.28 -2.81 0.84
N ILE A 20 12.79 -4.05 0.68
CA ILE A 20 11.76 -4.62 1.55
C ILE A 20 12.31 -4.80 2.96
N LEU A 21 13.50 -5.41 3.11
CA LEU A 21 14.12 -5.63 4.43
C LEU A 21 14.44 -4.32 5.17
N ALA A 22 14.79 -3.26 4.44
CA ALA A 22 15.05 -1.94 5.02
C ALA A 22 13.77 -1.28 5.54
N ARG A 23 12.63 -1.44 4.84
CA ARG A 23 11.35 -0.78 5.16
C ARG A 23 10.46 -1.60 6.09
N ALA A 24 10.42 -2.91 5.92
CA ALA A 24 9.54 -3.84 6.64
C ALA A 24 10.38 -4.93 7.31
N ARG A 25 10.99 -4.59 8.46
CA ARG A 25 11.85 -5.52 9.19
C ARG A 25 11.05 -6.71 9.73
N GLY A 26 11.55 -7.91 9.51
CA GLY A 26 10.95 -9.14 10.02
C GLY A 26 9.70 -9.61 9.27
N CYS A 27 9.35 -9.00 8.12
CA CYS A 27 8.26 -9.49 7.29
C CYS A 27 8.67 -10.79 6.57
N ARG A 28 7.69 -11.68 6.35
CA ARG A 28 7.90 -12.83 5.48
C ARG A 28 7.82 -12.43 4.02
N ILE A 29 8.74 -12.95 3.22
CA ILE A 29 8.87 -12.65 1.79
C ILE A 29 8.59 -13.92 0.99
N ILE A 30 7.68 -13.81 0.01
CA ILE A 30 7.42 -14.88 -0.95
C ILE A 30 8.02 -14.46 -2.30
N LEU A 31 9.04 -15.22 -2.72
CA LEU A 31 9.71 -15.04 -3.99
C LEU A 31 9.01 -15.89 -5.05
N VAL A 32 8.42 -15.23 -6.05
CA VAL A 32 7.68 -15.86 -7.16
C VAL A 32 8.32 -15.53 -8.50
N GLY A 33 8.72 -16.57 -9.23
CA GLY A 33 9.16 -16.48 -10.64
C GLY A 33 7.98 -16.67 -11.59
N THR A 34 7.77 -15.75 -12.52
CA THR A 34 6.68 -15.79 -13.52
C THR A 34 7.18 -16.19 -14.91
N HIS A 35 6.24 -16.35 -15.86
CA HIS A 35 6.51 -16.75 -17.25
C HIS A 35 7.10 -18.16 -17.33
N LEU A 36 6.62 -19.07 -16.47
CA LEU A 36 7.02 -20.48 -16.53
C LEU A 36 6.72 -21.12 -17.90
N ASP A 37 5.68 -20.65 -18.58
CA ASP A 37 5.27 -21.08 -19.92
C ASP A 37 6.27 -20.73 -21.03
N GLU A 38 7.15 -19.76 -20.81
CA GLU A 38 8.16 -19.32 -21.78
C GLU A 38 9.54 -19.95 -21.53
N VAL A 39 9.67 -20.81 -20.52
CA VAL A 39 10.96 -21.35 -20.06
C VAL A 39 10.91 -22.88 -19.96
N SER A 40 11.96 -23.57 -20.40
CA SER A 40 12.02 -25.03 -20.24
C SER A 40 12.11 -25.42 -18.76
N SER A 41 11.58 -26.60 -18.40
CA SER A 41 11.56 -27.07 -17.02
C SER A 41 12.97 -27.18 -16.41
N GLU A 42 13.99 -27.54 -17.20
CA GLU A 42 15.37 -27.63 -16.75
C GLU A 42 15.96 -26.25 -16.42
N LYS A 43 15.72 -25.26 -17.30
CA LYS A 43 16.18 -23.88 -17.08
C LYS A 43 15.49 -23.27 -15.87
N ALA A 44 14.18 -23.48 -15.73
CA ALA A 44 13.42 -23.02 -14.56
C ALA A 44 13.97 -23.62 -13.27
N ALA A 45 14.23 -24.93 -13.23
CA ALA A 45 14.79 -25.60 -12.07
C ALA A 45 16.20 -25.07 -11.71
N ALA A 46 17.06 -24.83 -12.70
CA ALA A 46 18.40 -24.29 -12.49
C ALA A 46 18.35 -22.87 -11.90
N VAL A 47 17.50 -21.98 -12.44
CA VAL A 47 17.32 -20.62 -11.92
C VAL A 47 16.78 -20.65 -10.49
N VAL A 48 15.79 -21.51 -10.21
CA VAL A 48 15.23 -21.66 -8.85
C VAL A 48 16.29 -22.16 -7.86
N ALA A 49 17.14 -23.12 -8.26
CA ALA A 49 18.21 -23.61 -7.41
C ALA A 49 19.25 -22.52 -7.08
N GLN A 50 19.65 -21.74 -8.09
CA GLN A 50 20.55 -20.59 -7.92
C GLN A 50 19.96 -19.55 -6.97
N MET A 51 18.69 -19.16 -7.18
CA MET A 51 18.01 -18.15 -6.38
C MET A 51 17.78 -18.62 -4.93
N THR A 52 17.46 -19.90 -4.75
CA THR A 52 17.35 -20.52 -3.41
C THR A 52 18.67 -20.42 -2.65
N SER A 53 19.79 -20.77 -3.29
CA SER A 53 21.11 -20.69 -2.68
C SER A 53 21.52 -19.25 -2.35
N LYS A 54 21.21 -18.30 -3.24
CA LYS A 54 21.57 -16.89 -3.08
C LYS A 54 20.73 -16.19 -2.00
N TYR A 55 19.43 -16.45 -1.93
CA TYR A 55 18.50 -15.65 -1.12
C TYR A 55 17.87 -16.42 0.03
N VAL A 56 17.27 -17.58 -0.24
CA VAL A 56 16.54 -18.35 0.77
C VAL A 56 17.48 -18.86 1.86
N ASN A 57 18.65 -19.38 1.46
CA ASN A 57 19.63 -19.91 2.41
C ASN A 57 20.37 -18.84 3.21
N ARG A 58 20.52 -17.63 2.65
CA ARG A 58 21.21 -16.50 3.31
C ARG A 58 20.29 -15.72 4.24
N ILE A 59 19.02 -15.54 3.84
CA ILE A 59 18.02 -14.76 4.58
C ILE A 59 17.10 -15.76 5.31
N GLN A 60 17.71 -16.56 6.20
CA GLN A 60 17.04 -17.67 6.86
C GLN A 60 15.82 -17.22 7.66
N GLY A 61 14.71 -17.95 7.51
CA GLY A 61 13.48 -17.75 8.28
C GLY A 61 12.56 -16.63 7.80
N LEU A 62 13.00 -15.77 6.86
CA LEU A 62 12.16 -14.70 6.31
C LEU A 62 11.70 -14.98 4.87
N VAL A 63 12.52 -15.65 4.05
CA VAL A 63 12.18 -15.94 2.67
C VAL A 63 11.60 -17.35 2.57
N SER A 64 10.38 -17.46 2.03
CA SER A 64 9.72 -18.74 1.78
C SER A 64 10.35 -19.47 0.59
N PRO A 65 10.15 -20.80 0.45
CA PRO A 65 10.57 -21.54 -0.74
C PRO A 65 10.08 -20.85 -2.02
N ILE A 66 10.95 -20.81 -3.02
CA ILE A 66 10.65 -20.17 -4.29
C ILE A 66 9.59 -20.98 -5.03
N LEU A 67 8.59 -20.28 -5.56
CA LEU A 67 7.59 -20.86 -6.45
C LEU A 67 7.70 -20.26 -7.84
N THR A 68 7.43 -21.09 -8.84
CA THR A 68 7.33 -20.67 -10.24
C THR A 68 5.91 -20.82 -10.72
N VAL A 69 5.41 -19.82 -11.44
CA VAL A 69 4.03 -19.78 -11.93
C VAL A 69 3.99 -19.35 -13.39
N SER A 70 2.99 -19.85 -14.11
CA SER A 70 2.54 -19.25 -15.37
C SER A 70 1.19 -18.58 -15.14
N CYS A 71 1.13 -17.27 -15.34
CA CYS A 71 -0.13 -16.55 -15.30
C CYS A 71 -0.99 -16.82 -16.56
N ALA A 72 -0.39 -17.28 -17.66
CA ALA A 72 -1.08 -17.58 -18.91
C ALA A 72 -1.78 -18.94 -18.87
N THR A 73 -1.09 -19.97 -18.36
CA THR A 73 -1.65 -21.34 -18.30
C THR A 73 -2.31 -21.65 -16.96
N GLY A 74 -2.04 -20.84 -15.92
CA GLY A 74 -2.46 -21.10 -14.54
C GLY A 74 -1.58 -22.10 -13.80
N GLU A 75 -0.52 -22.61 -14.43
CA GLU A 75 0.39 -23.56 -13.82
C GLU A 75 1.06 -22.98 -12.57
N GLY A 76 1.09 -23.75 -11.48
CA GLY A 76 1.74 -23.37 -10.22
C GLY A 76 0.93 -22.42 -9.34
N ILE A 77 -0.17 -21.86 -9.83
CA ILE A 77 -1.01 -20.91 -9.08
C ILE A 77 -1.64 -21.56 -7.85
N ASP A 78 -2.14 -22.79 -7.94
CA ASP A 78 -2.72 -23.50 -6.78
C ASP A 78 -1.70 -23.71 -5.66
N LYS A 79 -0.46 -24.07 -6.02
CA LYS A 79 0.64 -24.23 -5.06
C LYS A 79 1.00 -22.89 -4.42
N PHE A 80 0.98 -21.80 -5.21
CA PHE A 80 1.20 -20.46 -4.71
C PHE A 80 0.10 -20.01 -3.74
N ILE A 81 -1.17 -20.26 -4.04
CA ILE A 81 -2.30 -19.97 -3.15
C ILE A 81 -2.16 -20.77 -1.85
N CYS A 82 -1.81 -22.06 -1.93
CA CYS A 82 -1.60 -22.89 -0.74
C CYS A 82 -0.45 -22.37 0.13
N LEU A 83 0.67 -21.96 -0.47
CA LEU A 83 1.78 -21.35 0.28
C LEU A 83 1.35 -20.03 0.92
N LEU A 84 0.65 -19.17 0.17
CA LEU A 84 0.15 -17.89 0.67
C LEU A 84 -0.75 -18.09 1.89
N GLN A 85 -1.72 -19.01 1.80
CA GLN A 85 -2.59 -19.38 2.92
C GLN A 85 -1.78 -19.86 4.13
N ASN A 86 -0.83 -20.77 3.92
CA ASN A 86 0.00 -21.29 5.01
C ASN A 86 0.85 -20.18 5.66
N VAL A 87 1.46 -19.29 4.87
CA VAL A 87 2.23 -18.15 5.39
C VAL A 87 1.33 -17.23 6.22
N THR A 88 0.17 -16.84 5.69
CA THR A 88 -0.78 -15.97 6.38
C THR A 88 -1.30 -16.59 7.67
N LEU A 89 -1.62 -17.89 7.68
CA LEU A 89 -2.08 -18.59 8.88
C LEU A 89 -1.03 -18.68 10.00
N ASN A 90 0.26 -18.58 9.66
CA ASN A 90 1.37 -18.62 10.61
C ASN A 90 1.89 -17.23 11.01
N GLU A 91 1.26 -16.15 10.56
CA GLU A 91 1.58 -14.80 11.01
C GLU A 91 1.13 -14.58 12.45
N LYS A 92 1.92 -13.82 13.22
CA LYS A 92 1.70 -13.65 14.66
C LYS A 92 0.36 -13.02 15.01
N THR A 93 -0.12 -12.13 14.15
CA THR A 93 -1.36 -11.39 14.32
C THR A 93 -2.59 -12.19 13.87
N MET A 94 -2.39 -13.33 13.21
CA MET A 94 -3.50 -14.13 12.71
C MET A 94 -4.23 -14.82 13.87
N GLY A 95 -5.55 -14.63 13.93
CA GLY A 95 -6.38 -15.14 15.02
C GLY A 95 -6.44 -14.22 16.26
N GLU A 96 -5.80 -13.05 16.21
CA GLU A 96 -6.03 -12.02 17.23
C GLU A 96 -7.48 -11.54 17.21
N ASN A 97 -8.07 -11.37 18.39
CA ASN A 97 -9.43 -10.87 18.53
C ASN A 97 -9.46 -9.37 18.29
N LEU A 98 -10.17 -8.95 17.24
CA LEU A 98 -10.38 -7.55 16.97
C LEU A 98 -11.71 -7.05 17.57
N PRO A 99 -11.74 -5.89 18.24
CA PRO A 99 -12.99 -5.29 18.66
C PRO A 99 -13.94 -5.04 17.48
N ASN A 100 -15.17 -5.56 17.55
CA ASN A 100 -16.19 -5.37 16.50
C ASN A 100 -16.49 -3.89 16.22
N VAL A 101 -16.27 -3.00 17.20
CA VAL A 101 -16.41 -1.55 17.03
C VAL A 101 -15.43 -0.99 15.99
N TYR A 102 -14.23 -1.57 15.84
CA TYR A 102 -13.24 -1.15 14.85
C TYR A 102 -13.63 -1.59 13.43
N LEU A 103 -14.15 -2.81 13.28
CA LEU A 103 -14.68 -3.31 12.01
C LEU A 103 -15.92 -2.52 11.55
N ARG A 104 -16.77 -2.13 12.49
CA ARG A 104 -17.89 -1.23 12.21
C ARG A 104 -17.42 0.14 11.74
N LEU A 105 -16.43 0.72 12.42
CA LEU A 105 -15.81 1.98 12.00
C LEU A 105 -15.22 1.87 10.60
N GLU A 106 -14.46 0.81 10.31
CA GLU A 106 -13.91 0.56 8.96
C GLU A 106 -15.00 0.52 7.89
N THR A 107 -16.11 -0.16 8.19
CA THR A 107 -17.25 -0.26 7.28
C THR A 107 -17.87 1.12 7.01
N GLN A 108 -18.04 1.94 8.05
CA GLN A 108 -18.53 3.32 7.91
C GLN A 108 -17.57 4.21 7.13
N VAL A 109 -16.26 4.11 7.38
CA VAL A 109 -15.21 4.84 6.65
C VAL A 109 -15.26 4.50 5.16
N LYS A 110 -15.35 3.21 4.81
CA LYS A 110 -15.48 2.75 3.42
C LYS A 110 -16.77 3.28 2.78
N ALA A 111 -17.90 3.21 3.49
CA ALA A 111 -19.18 3.70 2.98
C ALA A 111 -19.15 5.20 2.69
N GLU A 112 -18.59 5.99 3.61
CA GLU A 112 -18.46 7.44 3.47
C GLU A 112 -17.47 7.81 2.35
N ALA A 113 -16.35 7.09 2.24
CA ALA A 113 -15.42 7.25 1.13
C ALA A 113 -16.10 7.01 -0.22
N ILE A 114 -16.86 5.91 -0.35
CA ILE A 114 -17.62 5.60 -1.56
C ILE A 114 -18.66 6.68 -1.86
N ALA A 115 -19.39 7.16 -0.85
CA ALA A 115 -20.36 8.23 -1.00
C ALA A 115 -19.73 9.51 -1.55
N LYS A 116 -18.59 9.94 -1.01
CA LYS A 116 -17.82 11.11 -1.50
C LYS A 116 -17.31 10.90 -2.93
N ILE A 117 -16.75 9.74 -3.22
CA ILE A 117 -16.24 9.40 -4.57
C ILE A 117 -17.36 9.41 -5.61
N ASN A 118 -18.54 8.86 -5.29
CA ASN A 118 -19.71 8.88 -6.17
C ASN A 118 -20.18 10.31 -6.47
N GLN A 119 -19.96 11.24 -5.54
CA GLN A 119 -20.22 12.67 -5.71
C GLN A 119 -19.03 13.42 -6.34
N LYS A 120 -17.97 12.71 -6.74
CA LYS A 120 -16.70 13.25 -7.28
C LYS A 120 -15.94 14.15 -6.30
N LEU A 121 -16.24 14.06 -5.01
CA LEU A 121 -15.56 14.81 -3.95
C LEU A 121 -14.30 14.08 -3.51
N ALA A 122 -13.32 14.84 -2.99
CA ALA A 122 -12.18 14.26 -2.30
C ALA A 122 -12.66 13.38 -1.13
N PRO A 123 -12.21 12.11 -1.01
CA PRO A 123 -12.58 11.18 0.05
C PRO A 123 -11.79 11.50 1.34
N VAL A 124 -11.93 12.72 1.82
CA VAL A 124 -11.33 13.20 3.07
C VAL A 124 -12.43 13.69 4.00
N MET A 125 -12.10 13.74 5.29
CA MET A 125 -13.01 14.16 6.35
C MET A 125 -12.24 14.96 7.40
N PRO A 126 -12.78 16.08 7.90
CA PRO A 126 -12.25 16.76 9.07
C PRO A 126 -12.18 15.81 10.28
N PHE A 127 -11.16 15.95 11.11
CA PHE A 127 -10.95 15.06 12.26
C PHE A 127 -12.15 15.05 13.23
N GLU A 128 -12.78 16.20 13.47
CA GLU A 128 -13.97 16.30 14.33
C GLU A 128 -15.20 15.56 13.77
N ASP A 129 -15.39 15.59 12.45
CA ASP A 129 -16.45 14.83 11.78
C ASP A 129 -16.17 13.33 11.88
N PHE A 130 -14.90 12.94 11.74
CA PHE A 130 -14.46 11.55 11.90
C PHE A 130 -14.65 11.06 13.35
N LYS A 131 -14.33 11.90 14.34
CA LYS A 131 -14.57 11.62 15.75
C LYS A 131 -16.06 11.40 16.01
N SER A 132 -16.92 12.23 15.43
CA SER A 132 -18.37 12.07 15.51
C SER A 132 -18.84 10.77 14.86
N LEU A 133 -18.29 10.41 13.69
CA LEU A 133 -18.56 9.12 13.04
C LEU A 133 -18.16 7.93 13.93
N ALA A 134 -16.99 8.00 14.58
CA ALA A 134 -16.52 6.97 15.50
C ALA A 134 -17.41 6.84 16.74
N GLN A 135 -17.98 7.93 17.26
CA GLN A 135 -18.94 7.88 18.35
C GLN A 135 -20.23 7.13 17.97
N THR A 136 -20.71 7.25 16.73
CA THR A 136 -21.81 6.40 16.23
C THR A 136 -21.44 4.92 16.17
N CYS A 137 -20.13 4.63 16.10
CA CYS A 137 -19.56 3.30 16.18
C CYS A 137 -19.35 2.81 17.63
N ASP A 138 -19.87 3.51 18.64
CA ASP A 138 -19.67 3.23 20.07
C ASP A 138 -18.20 3.34 20.53
N ILE A 139 -17.39 4.12 19.79
CA ILE A 139 -16.03 4.49 20.18
C ILE A 139 -16.10 5.88 20.82
N LYS A 140 -16.11 5.91 22.16
CA LYS A 140 -16.42 7.14 22.93
C LYS A 140 -15.22 7.81 23.55
N ASP A 141 -14.16 7.05 23.84
CA ASP A 141 -12.95 7.58 24.45
C ASP A 141 -11.84 7.81 23.41
N ASP A 142 -11.07 8.87 23.62
CA ASP A 142 -10.00 9.28 22.69
C ASP A 142 -8.89 8.23 22.59
N LYS A 143 -8.64 7.45 23.66
CA LYS A 143 -7.63 6.39 23.64
C LYS A 143 -8.04 5.26 22.71
N GLN A 144 -9.28 4.81 22.77
CA GLN A 144 -9.85 3.81 21.90
C GLN A 144 -9.94 4.31 20.46
N LEU A 145 -10.27 5.58 20.25
CA LEU A 145 -10.24 6.21 18.92
C LEU A 145 -8.84 6.16 18.31
N ASN A 146 -7.82 6.57 19.07
CA ASN A 146 -6.43 6.54 18.60
C ASN A 146 -5.97 5.12 18.24
N LEU A 147 -6.29 4.12 19.07
CA LEU A 147 -5.99 2.72 18.77
C LEU A 147 -6.71 2.21 17.50
N ALA A 148 -8.00 2.57 17.33
CA ALA A 148 -8.75 2.21 16.15
C ALA A 148 -8.15 2.87 14.89
N MET A 149 -7.80 4.15 14.97
CA MET A 149 -7.20 4.88 13.86
C MET A 149 -5.82 4.35 13.49
N GLU A 150 -4.98 4.05 14.48
CA GLU A 150 -3.65 3.45 14.25
C GLU A 150 -3.78 2.10 13.54
N LEU A 151 -4.70 1.25 14.00
CA LEU A 151 -4.99 -0.02 13.35
C LEU A 151 -5.45 0.18 11.90
N LEU A 152 -6.48 1.01 11.68
CA LEU A 152 -7.04 1.24 10.34
C LEU A 152 -6.03 1.92 9.41
N HIS A 153 -5.12 2.73 9.95
CA HIS A 153 -3.98 3.29 9.23
C HIS A 153 -3.01 2.20 8.79
N ASN A 154 -2.63 1.31 9.70
CA ASN A 154 -1.71 0.21 9.40
C ASN A 154 -2.29 -0.81 8.42
N LEU A 155 -3.62 -1.02 8.44
CA LEU A 155 -4.34 -1.85 7.48
C LEU A 155 -4.51 -1.16 6.11
N GLY A 156 -4.25 0.14 6.01
CA GLY A 156 -4.48 0.91 4.79
C GLY A 156 -5.97 1.13 4.48
N SER A 157 -6.82 1.11 5.50
CA SER A 157 -8.26 1.42 5.34
C SER A 157 -8.52 2.93 5.39
N LEU A 158 -7.66 3.69 6.05
CA LEU A 158 -7.62 5.16 6.05
C LEU A 158 -6.18 5.65 6.23
N ILE A 159 -5.92 6.94 6.07
CA ILE A 159 -4.63 7.55 6.43
C ILE A 159 -4.88 8.78 7.31
N HIS A 160 -4.20 8.85 8.44
CA HIS A 160 -4.17 10.01 9.34
C HIS A 160 -2.74 10.28 9.77
N PHE A 161 -2.35 11.55 9.81
CA PHE A 161 -1.01 11.97 10.20
C PHE A 161 -1.04 12.67 11.55
N GLY A 162 -1.52 12.00 12.60
CA GLY A 162 -1.72 12.60 13.92
C GLY A 162 -0.48 13.25 14.56
N ASN A 163 0.74 12.87 14.13
CA ASN A 163 1.99 13.45 14.60
C ASN A 163 2.42 14.73 13.85
N ASP A 164 1.66 15.17 12.84
CA ASP A 164 1.93 16.40 12.09
C ASP A 164 0.80 17.40 12.35
N GLU A 165 1.11 18.50 13.06
CA GLU A 165 0.13 19.52 13.45
C GLU A 165 -0.63 20.13 12.27
N SER A 166 -0.03 20.14 11.07
CA SER A 166 -0.68 20.69 9.88
C SER A 166 -1.58 19.69 9.15
N LEU A 167 -1.53 18.41 9.54
CA LEU A 167 -2.30 17.31 8.94
C LEU A 167 -3.20 16.58 9.95
N SER A 168 -3.07 16.86 11.25
CA SER A 168 -3.85 16.22 12.32
C SER A 168 -5.35 16.43 12.16
N GLU A 169 -5.74 17.55 11.55
CA GLU A 169 -7.13 17.96 11.37
C GLU A 169 -7.85 17.27 10.19
N ILE A 170 -7.15 16.44 9.42
CA ILE A 170 -7.74 15.74 8.27
C ILE A 170 -7.52 14.23 8.32
N VAL A 171 -8.57 13.47 8.01
CA VAL A 171 -8.52 12.03 7.84
C VAL A 171 -8.79 11.70 6.38
N VAL A 172 -7.87 11.00 5.72
CA VAL A 172 -8.06 10.51 4.35
C VAL A 172 -8.77 9.17 4.42
N LEU A 173 -10.02 9.12 3.96
CA LEU A 173 -10.88 7.93 4.06
C LEU A 173 -10.59 6.89 2.97
N ASN A 174 -9.97 7.30 1.86
CA ASN A 174 -9.53 6.39 0.80
C ASN A 174 -8.07 6.67 0.42
N PRO A 175 -7.13 5.80 0.81
CA PRO A 175 -5.71 6.01 0.54
C PRO A 175 -5.35 6.09 -0.95
N SER A 176 -6.14 5.50 -1.84
CA SER A 176 -5.92 5.61 -3.29
C SER A 176 -5.93 7.05 -3.79
N TRP A 177 -6.67 7.96 -3.12
CA TRP A 177 -6.65 9.38 -3.46
C TRP A 177 -5.28 10.04 -3.23
N LEU A 178 -4.48 9.55 -2.26
CA LEU A 178 -3.09 9.99 -2.10
C LEU A 178 -2.20 9.52 -3.23
N THR A 179 -2.43 8.29 -3.72
CA THR A 179 -1.74 7.78 -4.90
C THR A 179 -2.06 8.62 -6.14
N ASP A 180 -3.31 9.05 -6.29
CA ASP A 180 -3.72 9.95 -7.38
C ASP A 180 -3.05 11.32 -7.22
N LEU A 181 -3.01 11.87 -6.00
CA LEU A 181 -2.29 13.10 -5.68
C LEU A 181 -0.81 13.01 -6.08
N MET A 182 -0.10 11.98 -5.63
CA MET A 182 1.31 11.75 -5.99
C MET A 182 1.51 11.63 -7.50
N SER A 183 0.60 10.91 -8.16
CA SER A 183 0.62 10.73 -9.61
C SER A 183 0.49 12.06 -10.35
N THR A 184 -0.24 13.04 -9.81
CA THR A 184 -0.32 14.38 -10.42
C THR A 184 1.06 15.02 -10.58
N ILE A 185 1.97 14.86 -9.61
CA ILE A 185 3.31 15.45 -9.64
C ILE A 185 4.17 14.78 -10.73
N ILE A 186 4.16 13.45 -10.73
CA ILE A 186 5.01 12.64 -11.63
C ILE A 186 4.56 12.81 -13.08
N THR A 187 3.25 12.92 -13.31
CA THR A 187 2.66 13.04 -14.65
C THR A 187 2.48 14.49 -15.10
N THR A 188 2.88 15.47 -14.30
CA THR A 188 2.73 16.89 -14.63
C THR A 188 3.50 17.21 -15.92
N LYS A 189 2.80 17.83 -16.87
CA LYS A 189 3.38 18.26 -18.15
C LYS A 189 4.57 19.22 -17.94
N HIS A 190 5.61 19.08 -18.76
CA HIS A 190 6.82 19.93 -18.72
C HIS A 190 6.54 21.45 -18.73
N GLN A 191 5.42 21.91 -19.28
CA GLN A 191 5.06 23.32 -19.27
C GLN A 191 4.91 23.91 -17.84
N PHE A 192 4.56 23.09 -16.86
CA PHE A 192 4.40 23.49 -15.45
C PHE A 192 5.65 23.20 -14.60
N VAL A 193 6.60 22.42 -15.13
CA VAL A 193 7.82 21.99 -14.44
C VAL A 193 9.03 22.64 -15.09
N LYS A 194 9.69 23.55 -14.39
CA LYS A 194 10.93 24.18 -14.87
C LYS A 194 12.10 23.69 -14.02
N SER A 195 12.98 22.89 -14.61
CA SER A 195 14.17 22.32 -13.94
C SER A 195 13.83 21.57 -12.64
N GLY A 196 12.78 20.73 -12.68
CA GLY A 196 12.31 19.98 -11.51
C GLY A 196 11.57 20.81 -10.45
N LYS A 197 11.31 22.10 -10.72
CA LYS A 197 10.56 22.98 -9.82
C LYS A 197 9.15 23.23 -10.37
N ILE A 198 8.16 23.14 -9.50
CA ILE A 198 6.77 23.50 -9.79
C ILE A 198 6.40 24.69 -8.92
N HIS A 199 5.88 25.75 -9.54
CA HIS A 199 5.43 26.93 -8.79
C HIS A 199 4.05 26.65 -8.17
N HIS A 200 3.81 27.11 -6.92
CA HIS A 200 2.54 26.86 -6.21
C HIS A 200 1.29 27.29 -7.01
N SER A 201 1.40 28.34 -7.81
CA SER A 201 0.30 28.81 -8.67
C SER A 201 -0.10 27.82 -9.77
N ALA A 202 0.81 26.94 -10.22
CA ALA A 202 0.52 25.93 -11.23
C ALA A 202 -0.42 24.84 -10.69
N PHE A 203 -0.40 24.57 -9.39
CA PHE A 203 -1.25 23.55 -8.79
C PHE A 203 -2.74 23.87 -8.86
N ARG A 204 -3.13 25.15 -8.97
CA ARG A 204 -4.53 25.50 -9.26
C ARG A 204 -5.03 24.94 -10.59
N GLN A 205 -4.12 24.64 -11.53
CA GLN A 205 -4.46 24.07 -12.83
C GLN A 205 -4.28 22.54 -12.87
N ILE A 206 -3.36 22.01 -12.05
CA ILE A 206 -3.06 20.59 -11.91
C ILE A 206 -4.13 19.91 -11.03
N TRP A 207 -4.42 20.50 -9.87
CA TRP A 207 -5.41 20.05 -8.90
C TRP A 207 -6.73 20.76 -9.14
N ARG A 208 -7.66 20.04 -9.76
CA ARG A 208 -8.96 20.57 -10.16
C ARG A 208 -10.06 20.12 -9.20
N GLU A 209 -10.98 21.04 -8.95
CA GLU A 209 -12.26 20.75 -8.30
C GLU A 209 -13.09 19.75 -9.15
N PRO A 210 -13.93 18.91 -8.53
CA PRO A 210 -14.11 18.72 -7.08
C PRO A 210 -13.15 17.70 -6.42
N GLY A 211 -12.30 17.04 -7.23
CA GLY A 211 -11.43 15.96 -6.75
C GLY A 211 -10.25 16.42 -5.88
N PHE A 212 -9.75 17.64 -6.09
CA PHE A 212 -8.66 18.23 -5.32
C PHE A 212 -8.98 19.66 -4.89
N PRO A 213 -9.80 19.81 -3.84
CA PRO A 213 -10.37 21.10 -3.51
C PRO A 213 -9.35 22.07 -2.93
N GLN A 214 -9.50 23.36 -3.25
CA GLN A 214 -8.47 24.38 -2.95
C GLN A 214 -8.18 24.54 -1.46
N ASN A 215 -9.19 24.34 -0.60
CA ASN A 215 -9.01 24.39 0.85
C ASN A 215 -8.10 23.29 1.38
N LEU A 216 -7.92 22.19 0.66
CA LEU A 216 -7.00 21.10 1.03
C LEU A 216 -5.59 21.28 0.47
N HIS A 217 -5.34 22.24 -0.42
CA HIS A 217 -4.02 22.40 -1.04
C HIS A 217 -2.88 22.55 -0.02
N PRO A 218 -3.00 23.31 1.08
CA PRO A 218 -1.97 23.37 2.12
C PRO A 218 -1.60 21.98 2.68
N ALA A 219 -2.60 21.16 3.00
CA ALA A 219 -2.39 19.80 3.49
C ALA A 219 -1.79 18.90 2.40
N MET A 220 -2.25 19.03 1.16
CA MET A 220 -1.71 18.27 0.02
C MET A 220 -0.23 18.56 -0.21
N TYR A 221 0.21 19.82 -0.14
CA TYR A 221 1.63 20.17 -0.21
C TYR A 221 2.44 19.49 0.88
N ARG A 222 1.94 19.55 2.12
CA ARG A 222 2.62 18.94 3.25
C ARG A 222 2.73 17.42 3.12
N ILE A 223 1.69 16.78 2.60
CA ILE A 223 1.71 15.35 2.30
C ILE A 223 2.81 15.05 1.29
N LEU A 224 2.91 15.83 0.20
CA LEU A 224 3.95 15.63 -0.81
C LEU A 224 5.37 15.84 -0.28
N GLU A 225 5.59 16.74 0.68
CA GLU A 225 6.90 16.94 1.32
C GLU A 225 7.34 15.75 2.18
N LYS A 226 6.40 14.92 2.62
CA LYS A 226 6.65 13.82 3.57
C LYS A 226 7.09 12.51 2.90
N PHE A 227 6.92 12.40 1.58
CA PHE A 227 7.27 11.22 0.78
C PHE A 227 8.37 11.54 -0.23
#